data_AF-A0A961JKE2-F1
#
_entry.id   AF-A0A961JKE2-F1
#
_cell.length_a   1.000
_cell.length_b   1.000
_cell.length_c   1.000
_cell.angle_alpha   90.00
_cell.angle_beta   90.00
_cell.angle_gamma   90.00
#
_symmetry.space_group_name_H-M   'P 1'
#
loop_
_entity.id
_entity.type
_entity.pdbx_description
1 polymer ?
#
loop_
_entity_poly.entity_id
_entity_poly.type
_entity_poly.pdbx_seq_one_letter_code
_entity_poly.pdbx_strand_id
1 'polypeptide(L)'
;MHGLINCAIQSFFCNTYSEARWLAVMRRAGIDGAGFEAMLVYDDEVSESMVAAVCDELGRPRDEVMEDIGTFIVSHPSLEALRRLLRFGGVTYIDFLHSLDDLPDRVQLAVSDLVLPDLELREHTPGLFSLTCKPGLPGFGFVMMGILRALADDYGALVILDHRGQHDGGEVISIALIETDYAEGRSFDLGARSA
;
A
#
# COMPACT_ATOMS: atom_id res chain seq x y z
N MET A 1 10.89 -5.16 10.74
CA MET A 1 10.24 -4.91 9.44
C MET A 1 10.61 -6.00 8.43
N HIS A 2 9.62 -6.56 7.71
CA HIS A 2 9.88 -7.59 6.71
C HIS A 2 10.52 -7.02 5.43
N GLY A 3 11.48 -7.74 4.84
CA GLY A 3 12.25 -7.33 3.67
C GLY A 3 11.39 -6.99 2.45
N LEU A 4 10.32 -7.75 2.20
CA LEU A 4 9.32 -7.41 1.16
C LEU A 4 8.80 -5.96 1.23
N ILE A 5 8.58 -5.41 2.43
CA ILE A 5 8.13 -4.02 2.59
C ILE A 5 9.23 -3.06 2.11
N ASN A 6 10.46 -3.29 2.54
CA ASN A 6 11.60 -2.46 2.14
C ASN A 6 11.91 -2.60 0.64
N CYS A 7 11.80 -3.81 0.08
CA CYS A 7 11.94 -4.05 -1.35
C CYS A 7 10.85 -3.33 -2.16
N ALA A 8 9.61 -3.25 -1.66
CA ALA A 8 8.55 -2.51 -2.32
C ALA A 8 8.86 -1.01 -2.37
N ILE A 9 9.35 -0.43 -1.27
CA ILE A 9 9.77 0.98 -1.19
C ILE A 9 10.97 1.25 -2.10
N GLN A 10 11.97 0.37 -2.08
CA GLN A 10 13.13 0.43 -2.99
C GLN A 10 12.68 0.38 -4.45
N SER A 11 11.79 -0.56 -4.79
CA SER A 11 11.27 -0.72 -6.14
C SER A 11 10.52 0.53 -6.60
N PHE A 12 9.64 1.09 -5.78
CA PHE A 12 8.99 2.37 -6.04
C PHE A 12 10.03 3.46 -6.36
N PHE A 13 11.00 3.64 -5.47
CA PHE A 13 11.96 4.72 -5.61
C PHE A 13 12.84 4.57 -6.87
N CYS A 14 13.33 3.36 -7.15
CA CYS A 14 14.17 3.09 -8.31
C CYS A 14 13.41 3.25 -9.63
N ASN A 15 12.16 2.77 -9.70
CA ASN A 15 11.35 2.85 -10.93
C ASN A 15 10.84 4.27 -11.20
N THR A 16 10.55 5.06 -10.17
CA THR A 16 10.04 6.43 -10.31
C THR A 16 11.16 7.47 -10.47
N TYR A 17 12.32 7.27 -9.83
CA TYR A 17 13.38 8.28 -9.79
C TYR A 17 14.69 7.83 -10.42
N SER A 18 15.42 6.91 -9.79
CA SER A 18 16.64 6.24 -10.32
C SER A 18 17.39 5.49 -9.23
N GLU A 19 18.17 4.48 -9.62
CA GLU A 19 19.12 3.77 -8.75
C GLU A 19 20.20 4.71 -8.16
N ALA A 20 20.68 5.69 -8.94
CA ALA A 20 21.72 6.61 -8.46
C ALA A 20 21.25 7.43 -7.26
N ARG A 21 19.98 7.89 -7.28
CA ARG A 21 19.37 8.59 -6.15
C ARG A 21 19.06 7.64 -5.00
N TRP A 22 18.64 6.41 -5.29
CA TRP A 22 18.45 5.39 -4.26
C TRP A 22 19.73 5.12 -3.46
N LEU A 23 20.88 4.99 -4.12
CA LEU A 23 22.16 4.84 -3.44
C LEU A 23 22.52 6.06 -2.57
N ALA A 24 22.06 7.26 -2.92
CA ALA A 24 22.22 8.44 -2.08
C ALA A 24 21.35 8.38 -0.82
N VAL A 25 20.11 7.88 -0.95
CA VAL A 25 19.21 7.61 0.18
C VAL A 25 19.84 6.61 1.15
N MET A 26 20.32 5.46 0.65
CA MET A 26 20.94 4.42 1.49
C MET A 26 22.15 4.96 2.27
N ARG A 27 23.01 5.73 1.60
CA ARG A 27 24.16 6.40 2.26
C ARG A 27 23.72 7.40 3.33
N ARG A 28 22.66 8.18 3.08
CA ARG A 28 22.12 9.15 4.05
C ARG A 28 21.50 8.46 5.25
N ALA A 29 20.81 7.34 5.03
CA ALA A 29 20.22 6.52 6.07
C ALA A 29 21.25 5.72 6.89
N GLY A 30 22.53 5.72 6.49
CA GLY A 30 23.58 4.94 7.16
C GLY A 30 23.43 3.43 6.97
N ILE A 31 22.73 3.00 5.92
CA ILE A 31 22.45 1.59 5.65
C ILE A 31 23.50 1.04 4.70
N ASP A 32 24.22 0.02 5.15
CA ASP A 32 25.23 -0.65 4.33
C ASP A 32 24.58 -1.49 3.22
N GLY A 33 25.09 -1.34 2.01
CA GLY A 33 24.61 -2.06 0.82
C GLY A 33 23.74 -1.22 -0.11
N ALA A 34 23.29 -1.85 -1.19
CA ALA A 34 22.52 -1.18 -2.26
C ALA A 34 21.01 -1.46 -2.20
N GLY A 35 20.54 -2.31 -1.28
CA GLY A 35 19.14 -2.68 -1.23
C GLY A 35 18.81 -3.70 -0.15
N PHE A 36 17.59 -4.23 -0.23
CA PHE A 36 17.02 -5.17 0.72
C PHE A 36 16.76 -6.52 0.06
N GLU A 37 16.88 -7.57 0.87
CA GLU A 37 16.58 -8.95 0.50
C GLU A 37 15.15 -9.28 0.92
N ALA A 38 14.34 -9.77 -0.02
CA ALA A 38 12.91 -9.95 0.18
C ALA A 38 12.56 -10.88 1.36
N MET A 39 13.35 -11.93 1.58
CA MET A 39 13.10 -12.97 2.58
C MET A 39 13.83 -12.76 3.92
N LEU A 40 14.41 -11.57 4.13
CA LEU A 40 15.03 -11.22 5.42
C LEU A 40 14.13 -10.32 6.24
N VAL A 41 14.31 -10.34 7.56
CA VAL A 41 13.70 -9.40 8.48
C VAL A 41 14.77 -8.43 8.97
N TYR A 42 14.43 -7.15 8.96
CA TYR A 42 15.30 -6.04 9.35
C TYR A 42 14.76 -5.40 10.63
N ASP A 43 15.62 -4.73 11.39
CA ASP A 43 15.17 -3.91 12.52
C ASP A 43 14.29 -2.76 12.02
N ASP A 44 13.24 -2.42 12.77
CA ASP A 44 12.30 -1.36 12.38
C ASP A 44 13.02 -0.01 12.21
N GLU A 45 14.08 0.24 13.00
CA GLU A 45 14.90 1.46 12.92
C GLU A 45 15.59 1.60 11.55
N VAL A 46 15.96 0.49 10.90
CA VAL A 46 16.56 0.51 9.55
C VAL A 46 15.52 0.96 8.53
N SER A 47 14.31 0.40 8.58
CA SER A 47 13.22 0.77 7.69
C SER A 47 12.74 2.21 7.91
N GLU A 48 12.64 2.65 9.16
CA GLU A 48 12.27 4.01 9.50
C GLU A 48 13.32 5.03 9.04
N SER A 49 14.62 4.72 9.21
CA SER A 49 15.72 5.55 8.70
C SER A 49 15.72 5.64 7.18
N MET A 50 15.44 4.53 6.49
CA MET A 50 15.27 4.50 5.03
C MET A 50 14.11 5.39 4.59
N VAL A 51 12.93 5.26 5.19
CA VAL A 51 11.75 6.08 4.82
C VAL A 51 11.99 7.56 5.09
N ALA A 52 12.61 7.91 6.22
CA ALA A 52 12.99 9.29 6.51
C ALA A 52 13.94 9.85 5.44
N ALA A 53 14.98 9.10 5.07
CA ALA A 53 15.93 9.52 4.05
C ALA A 53 15.29 9.65 2.65
N VAL A 54 14.30 8.79 2.32
CA VAL A 54 13.47 8.93 1.11
C VAL A 54 12.71 10.25 1.14
N CYS A 55 12.01 10.56 2.24
CA CYS A 55 11.24 11.80 2.37
C CYS A 55 12.14 13.03 2.21
N ASP A 56 13.30 13.03 2.89
CA ASP A 56 14.30 14.11 2.79
C ASP A 56 14.83 14.28 1.37
N GLU A 57 15.11 13.18 0.66
CA GLU A 57 15.60 13.21 -0.72
C GLU A 57 14.56 13.70 -1.72
N LEU A 58 13.28 13.45 -1.46
CA LEU A 58 12.18 13.93 -2.28
C LEU A 58 11.72 15.34 -1.90
N GLY A 59 12.08 15.82 -0.70
CA GLY A 59 11.58 17.08 -0.15
C GLY A 59 10.06 17.06 0.06
N ARG A 60 9.50 15.89 0.35
CA ARG A 60 8.06 15.65 0.46
C ARG A 60 7.70 15.06 1.81
N PRO A 61 6.51 15.38 2.35
CA PRO A 61 6.06 14.83 3.61
C PRO A 61 5.78 13.32 3.49
N ARG A 62 5.88 12.60 4.62
CA ARG A 62 5.79 11.13 4.65
C ARG A 62 4.44 10.62 4.15
N ASP A 63 3.36 11.31 4.49
CA ASP A 63 2.00 10.98 4.06
C ASP A 63 1.88 10.89 2.53
N GLU A 64 2.35 11.91 1.81
CA GLU A 64 2.36 11.93 0.35
C GLU A 64 3.21 10.81 -0.26
N VAL A 65 4.40 10.57 0.30
CA VAL A 65 5.30 9.52 -0.20
C VAL A 65 4.69 8.14 0.01
N MET A 66 4.08 7.89 1.17
CA MET A 66 3.45 6.62 1.49
C MET A 66 2.20 6.37 0.65
N GLU A 67 1.41 7.41 0.34
CA GLU A 67 0.29 7.31 -0.59
C GLU A 67 0.74 6.97 -2.03
N ASP A 68 1.83 7.56 -2.50
CA ASP A 68 2.41 7.21 -3.80
C ASP A 68 2.93 5.77 -3.83
N ILE A 69 3.56 5.29 -2.75
CA ILE A 69 3.98 3.89 -2.62
C ILE A 69 2.77 2.96 -2.72
N GLY A 70 1.68 3.27 -2.02
CA GLY A 70 0.42 2.53 -2.10
C GLY A 70 -0.12 2.45 -3.53
N THR A 71 -0.14 3.59 -4.22
CA THR A 71 -0.54 3.67 -5.63
C THR A 71 0.37 2.83 -6.53
N PHE A 72 1.69 2.89 -6.32
CA PHE A 72 2.68 2.14 -7.09
C PHE A 72 2.51 0.63 -6.97
N ILE A 73 2.23 0.12 -5.77
CA ILE A 73 2.03 -1.32 -5.49
C ILE A 73 0.96 -1.93 -6.40
N VAL A 74 -0.09 -1.18 -6.72
CA VAL A 74 -1.22 -1.68 -7.53
C VAL A 74 -1.26 -1.15 -8.96
N SER A 75 -0.41 -0.20 -9.33
CA SER A 75 -0.42 0.39 -10.68
C SER A 75 0.77 -0.06 -11.55
N HIS A 76 1.92 -0.37 -10.94
CA HIS A 76 3.15 -0.62 -11.68
C HIS A 76 3.22 -2.07 -12.23
N PRO A 77 3.64 -2.27 -13.49
CA PRO A 77 3.71 -3.61 -14.11
C PRO A 77 4.57 -4.62 -13.34
N SER A 78 5.66 -4.19 -12.71
CA SER A 78 6.53 -5.07 -11.93
C SER A 78 5.86 -5.67 -10.68
N LEU A 79 4.75 -5.07 -10.22
CA LEU A 79 3.98 -5.51 -9.06
C LEU A 79 2.56 -5.95 -9.45
N GLU A 80 2.32 -6.26 -10.72
CA GLU A 80 1.01 -6.65 -11.21
C GLU A 80 0.44 -7.86 -10.46
N ALA A 81 1.29 -8.77 -9.99
CA ALA A 81 0.87 -9.89 -9.14
C ALA A 81 0.18 -9.43 -7.85
N LEU A 82 0.70 -8.39 -7.17
CA LEU A 82 0.10 -7.84 -5.95
C LEU A 82 -1.25 -7.17 -6.25
N ARG A 83 -1.32 -6.38 -7.33
CA ARG A 83 -2.58 -5.82 -7.82
C ARG A 83 -3.63 -6.91 -8.03
N ARG A 84 -3.26 -8.00 -8.72
CA ARG A 84 -4.19 -9.10 -9.01
C ARG A 84 -4.64 -9.84 -7.75
N LEU A 85 -3.75 -10.03 -6.78
CA LEU A 85 -4.09 -10.63 -5.49
C LEU A 85 -5.09 -9.75 -4.72
N LEU A 86 -4.88 -8.43 -4.68
CA LEU A 86 -5.82 -7.50 -4.05
C LEU A 86 -7.17 -7.47 -4.79
N ARG A 87 -7.14 -7.50 -6.11
CA ARG A 87 -8.35 -7.52 -6.95
C ARG A 87 -9.10 -8.85 -6.92
N PHE A 88 -8.45 -9.94 -6.52
CA PHE A 88 -9.13 -11.20 -6.23
C PHE A 88 -10.05 -11.10 -5.00
N GLY A 89 -9.91 -10.05 -4.18
CA GLY A 89 -10.73 -9.83 -3.00
C GLY A 89 -12.22 -9.61 -3.27
N GLY A 90 -12.62 -9.24 -4.49
CA GLY A 90 -14.02 -8.99 -4.81
C GLY A 90 -14.28 -8.74 -6.28
N VAL A 91 -15.54 -8.87 -6.71
CA VAL A 91 -15.96 -8.56 -8.09
C VAL A 91 -16.26 -7.07 -8.24
N THR A 92 -16.84 -6.47 -7.21
CA THR A 92 -17.12 -5.03 -7.12
C THR A 92 -16.17 -4.33 -6.15
N TYR A 93 -16.10 -2.99 -6.21
CA TYR A 93 -15.33 -2.20 -5.24
C TYR A 93 -15.81 -2.44 -3.80
N ILE A 94 -17.12 -2.61 -3.59
CA ILE A 94 -17.70 -2.89 -2.27
C ILE A 94 -17.25 -4.26 -1.77
N ASP A 95 -17.28 -5.30 -2.62
CA ASP A 95 -16.78 -6.63 -2.25
C ASP A 95 -15.31 -6.58 -1.86
N PHE A 96 -14.51 -5.83 -2.63
CA PHE A 96 -13.10 -5.60 -2.30
C PHE A 96 -12.94 -4.94 -0.94
N LEU A 97 -13.69 -3.87 -0.64
CA LEU A 97 -13.64 -3.22 0.67
C LEU A 97 -13.93 -4.22 1.79
N HIS A 98 -15.01 -5.01 1.68
CA HIS A 98 -15.36 -6.01 2.69
C HIS A 98 -14.31 -7.10 2.85
N SER A 99 -13.53 -7.38 1.79
CA SER A 99 -12.44 -8.36 1.86
C SER A 99 -11.19 -7.84 2.58
N LEU A 100 -11.08 -6.54 2.88
CA LEU A 100 -9.89 -5.95 3.48
C LEU A 100 -9.61 -6.48 4.89
N ASP A 101 -10.66 -6.80 5.65
CA ASP A 101 -10.53 -7.34 7.00
C ASP A 101 -9.73 -8.65 7.02
N ASP A 102 -9.89 -9.47 5.97
CA ASP A 102 -9.17 -10.74 5.80
C ASP A 102 -7.79 -10.59 5.11
N LEU A 103 -7.40 -9.38 4.69
CA LEU A 103 -6.14 -9.16 3.97
C LEU A 103 -4.90 -9.56 4.79
N PRO A 104 -4.75 -9.15 6.07
CA PRO A 104 -3.59 -9.54 6.87
C PRO A 104 -3.43 -11.05 6.99
N ASP A 105 -4.52 -11.77 7.29
CA ASP A 105 -4.53 -13.23 7.39
C ASP A 105 -4.15 -13.91 6.06
N ARG A 106 -4.70 -13.42 4.94
CA ARG A 106 -4.36 -13.93 3.60
C ARG A 106 -2.87 -13.72 3.26
N VAL A 107 -2.31 -12.58 3.63
CA VAL A 107 -0.88 -12.29 3.43
C VAL A 107 -0.03 -13.22 4.29
N GLN A 108 -0.41 -13.43 5.55
CA GLN A 108 0.32 -14.31 6.45
C GLN A 108 0.29 -15.79 6.01
N LEU A 109 -0.79 -16.25 5.37
CA LEU A 109 -0.84 -17.58 4.76
C LEU A 109 0.15 -17.76 3.61
N ALA A 110 0.46 -16.70 2.88
CA ALA A 110 1.42 -16.74 1.77
C ALA A 110 2.87 -16.54 2.26
N VAL A 111 3.07 -15.63 3.22
CA VAL A 111 4.38 -15.29 3.80
C VAL A 111 4.20 -15.14 5.31
N SER A 112 4.51 -16.20 6.07
CA SER A 112 4.26 -16.27 7.52
C SER A 112 4.88 -15.14 8.33
N ASP A 113 6.00 -14.62 7.85
CA ASP A 113 6.82 -13.64 8.56
C ASP A 113 6.44 -12.20 8.17
N LEU A 114 5.57 -12.02 7.16
CA LEU A 114 5.04 -10.71 6.77
C LEU A 114 3.77 -10.40 7.57
N VAL A 115 3.95 -9.66 8.67
CA VAL A 115 2.85 -9.23 9.53
C VAL A 115 2.39 -7.84 9.09
N LEU A 116 1.14 -7.76 8.61
CA LEU A 116 0.47 -6.49 8.34
C LEU A 116 -0.40 -6.09 9.54
N PRO A 117 -0.64 -4.78 9.77
CA PRO A 117 -1.60 -4.35 10.76
C PRO A 117 -3.01 -4.81 10.38
N ASP A 118 -3.79 -5.20 11.39
CA ASP A 118 -5.18 -5.56 11.21
C ASP A 118 -5.97 -4.42 10.55
N LEU A 119 -6.90 -4.79 9.68
CA LEU A 119 -7.81 -3.88 9.01
C LEU A 119 -9.23 -4.14 9.53
N GLU A 120 -9.97 -3.08 9.79
CA GLU A 120 -11.37 -3.16 10.22
C GLU A 120 -12.22 -2.18 9.42
N LEU A 121 -13.02 -2.70 8.50
CA LEU A 121 -14.00 -1.95 7.73
C LEU A 121 -15.31 -1.85 8.51
N ARG A 122 -15.85 -0.64 8.60
CA ARG A 122 -17.20 -0.39 9.11
C ARG A 122 -18.01 0.38 8.08
N GLU A 123 -19.17 -0.14 7.73
CA GLU A 123 -20.18 0.58 6.97
C GLU A 123 -21.09 1.36 7.92
N HIS A 124 -21.20 2.67 7.72
CA HIS A 124 -22.06 3.54 8.53
C HIS A 124 -23.45 3.67 7.92
N THR A 125 -23.49 3.79 6.59
CA THR A 125 -24.67 3.83 5.74
C THR A 125 -24.29 3.32 4.35
N PRO A 126 -25.24 2.94 3.49
CA PRO A 126 -24.94 2.54 2.11
C PRO A 126 -24.02 3.55 1.40
N GLY A 127 -22.85 3.07 0.96
CA GLY A 127 -21.85 3.88 0.25
C GLY A 127 -20.91 4.71 1.16
N LEU A 128 -21.07 4.67 2.49
CA LEU A 128 -20.18 5.38 3.42
C LEU A 128 -19.53 4.41 4.40
N PHE A 129 -18.21 4.31 4.31
CA PHE A 129 -17.40 3.39 5.10
C PHE A 129 -16.31 4.13 5.87
N SER A 130 -15.81 3.50 6.91
CA SER A 130 -14.52 3.82 7.52
C SER A 130 -13.65 2.57 7.58
N LEU A 131 -12.41 2.68 7.13
CA LEU A 131 -11.39 1.66 7.29
C LEU A 131 -10.47 2.07 8.43
N THR A 132 -10.38 1.24 9.47
CA THR A 132 -9.41 1.41 10.55
C THR A 132 -8.20 0.53 10.28
N CYS A 133 -7.03 1.13 10.14
CA CYS A 133 -5.75 0.45 10.10
C CYS A 133 -5.21 0.39 11.54
N LYS A 134 -5.13 -0.80 12.15
CA LYS A 134 -4.65 -0.95 13.53
C LYS A 134 -3.15 -0.56 13.64
N PRO A 135 -2.64 -0.34 14.87
CA PRO A 135 -1.21 -0.06 15.06
C PRO A 135 -0.34 -1.20 14.53
N GLY A 136 0.84 -0.87 13.99
CA GLY A 136 1.85 -1.88 13.64
C GLY A 136 2.87 -1.39 12.61
N LEU A 137 2.42 -0.63 11.61
CA LEU A 137 3.27 -0.08 10.55
C LEU A 137 3.03 1.43 10.41
N PRO A 138 4.03 2.29 10.71
CA PRO A 138 3.85 3.73 10.65
C PRO A 138 3.59 4.24 9.23
N GLY A 139 2.45 4.90 9.02
CA GLY A 139 2.04 5.42 7.71
C GLY A 139 1.35 4.41 6.81
N PHE A 140 0.97 3.25 7.34
CA PHE A 140 0.23 2.23 6.60
C PHE A 140 -1.15 2.72 6.15
N GLY A 141 -1.80 3.62 6.90
CA GLY A 141 -3.03 4.27 6.48
C GLY A 141 -2.85 5.05 5.17
N PHE A 142 -1.74 5.75 4.99
CA PHE A 142 -1.45 6.45 3.72
C PHE A 142 -1.15 5.48 2.58
N VAL A 143 -0.45 4.37 2.83
CA VAL A 143 -0.30 3.30 1.83
C VAL A 143 -1.67 2.75 1.41
N MET A 144 -2.56 2.51 2.37
CA MET A 144 -3.92 2.06 2.08
C MET A 144 -4.73 3.12 1.33
N MET A 145 -4.56 4.42 1.61
CA MET A 145 -5.17 5.49 0.82
C MET A 145 -4.80 5.38 -0.68
N GLY A 146 -3.51 5.17 -0.98
CA GLY A 146 -3.04 5.01 -2.36
C GLY A 146 -3.59 3.76 -3.03
N ILE A 147 -3.58 2.62 -2.31
CA ILE A 147 -4.13 1.35 -2.79
C ILE A 147 -5.64 1.49 -3.09
N LEU A 148 -6.41 2.02 -2.14
CA LEU A 148 -7.86 2.20 -2.25
C LEU A 148 -8.22 3.10 -3.43
N ARG A 149 -7.45 4.18 -3.64
CA ARG A 149 -7.67 5.14 -4.73
C ARG A 149 -7.39 4.51 -6.08
N ALA A 150 -6.22 3.91 -6.25
CA ALA A 150 -5.84 3.29 -7.51
C ALA A 150 -6.70 2.07 -7.85
N LEU A 151 -7.16 1.31 -6.84
CA LEU A 151 -8.08 0.23 -7.07
C LEU A 151 -9.49 0.71 -7.43
N ALA A 152 -9.94 1.87 -6.94
CA ALA A 152 -11.24 2.42 -7.34
C ALA A 152 -11.31 2.63 -8.85
N ASP A 153 -10.26 3.21 -9.45
CA ASP A 153 -10.13 3.35 -10.91
C ASP A 153 -10.16 1.99 -11.64
N ASP A 154 -9.54 0.98 -11.03
CA ASP A 154 -9.53 -0.39 -11.54
C ASP A 154 -10.94 -0.99 -11.64
N TYR A 155 -11.79 -0.73 -10.64
CA TYR A 155 -13.19 -1.14 -10.62
C TYR A 155 -14.12 -0.20 -11.38
N GLY A 156 -13.63 0.98 -11.80
CA GLY A 156 -14.47 2.01 -12.41
C GLY A 156 -15.33 2.77 -11.39
N ALA A 157 -14.99 2.71 -10.11
CA ALA A 157 -15.74 3.34 -9.03
C ALA A 157 -15.23 4.76 -8.74
N LEU A 158 -16.16 5.70 -8.50
CA LEU A 158 -15.83 7.04 -8.01
C LEU A 158 -15.91 7.06 -6.48
N VAL A 159 -14.77 7.30 -5.85
CA VAL A 159 -14.66 7.35 -4.39
C VAL A 159 -14.01 8.65 -3.92
N ILE A 160 -14.47 9.13 -2.77
CA ILE A 160 -13.80 10.20 -2.01
C ILE A 160 -13.17 9.55 -0.78
N LEU A 161 -11.87 9.73 -0.64
CA LEU A 161 -11.07 9.22 0.47
C LEU A 161 -10.55 10.40 1.30
N ASP A 162 -10.60 10.27 2.62
CA ASP A 162 -10.06 11.27 3.55
C ASP A 162 -9.42 10.58 4.76
N HIS A 163 -8.18 10.96 5.08
CA HIS A 163 -7.47 10.46 6.25
C HIS A 163 -7.93 11.25 7.48
N ARG A 164 -8.54 10.56 8.44
CA ARG A 164 -9.16 11.15 9.65
C ARG A 164 -8.20 11.24 10.84
N GLY A 165 -6.91 11.02 10.62
CA GLY A 165 -5.90 11.01 11.66
C GLY A 165 -5.78 9.67 12.37
N GLN A 166 -5.21 9.72 13.57
CA GLN A 166 -4.98 8.55 14.41
C GLN A 166 -6.04 8.42 15.52
N HIS A 167 -6.52 7.20 15.74
CA HIS A 167 -7.43 6.84 16.83
C HIS A 167 -6.96 5.54 17.48
N ASP A 168 -6.79 5.53 18.81
CA ASP A 168 -6.27 4.40 19.59
C ASP A 168 -4.95 3.79 19.03
N GLY A 169 -4.09 4.65 18.48
CA GLY A 169 -2.81 4.26 17.86
C GLY A 169 -2.93 3.67 16.45
N GLY A 170 -4.13 3.47 15.94
CA GLY A 170 -4.41 3.13 14.54
C GLY A 170 -4.72 4.36 13.70
N GLU A 171 -4.74 4.22 12.38
CA GLU A 171 -5.11 5.27 11.43
C GLU A 171 -6.50 5.01 10.88
N VAL A 172 -7.29 6.06 10.64
CA VAL A 172 -8.67 5.92 10.14
C VAL A 172 -8.81 6.61 8.79
N ILE A 173 -9.38 5.91 7.82
CA ILE A 173 -9.71 6.42 6.49
C ILE A 173 -11.23 6.43 6.35
N SER A 174 -11.82 7.57 5.99
CA SER A 174 -13.21 7.61 5.55
C SER A 174 -13.31 7.43 4.04
N ILE A 175 -14.28 6.62 3.61
CA ILE A 175 -14.49 6.24 2.22
C ILE A 175 -15.94 6.56 1.88
N ALA A 176 -16.16 7.49 0.96
CA ALA A 176 -17.48 7.77 0.39
C ALA A 176 -17.50 7.29 -1.07
N LEU A 177 -18.23 6.21 -1.32
CA LEU A 177 -18.50 5.66 -2.64
C LEU A 177 -19.65 6.43 -3.27
N ILE A 178 -19.34 7.22 -4.29
CA ILE A 178 -20.31 8.09 -4.96
C ILE A 178 -21.03 7.33 -6.06
N GLU A 179 -20.30 6.54 -6.84
CA GLU A 179 -20.82 5.76 -7.95
C GLU A 179 -19.96 4.52 -8.20
N THR A 180 -20.57 3.37 -8.47
CA THR A 180 -19.88 2.09 -8.68
C THR A 180 -19.47 1.85 -10.12
N ASP A 181 -20.12 2.50 -11.09
CA ASP A 181 -19.91 2.35 -12.54
C ASP A 181 -19.63 3.71 -13.21
N TYR A 182 -18.76 4.50 -12.59
CA TYR A 182 -18.42 5.84 -13.07
C TYR A 182 -17.59 5.82 -14.35
N ALA A 183 -16.71 4.83 -14.51
CA ALA A 183 -15.85 4.65 -15.68
C ALA A 183 -15.69 3.18 -16.06
N GLU A 184 -15.21 2.90 -17.27
CA GLU A 184 -14.81 1.54 -17.65
C GLU A 184 -13.59 1.12 -16.81
N GLY A 185 -13.79 0.15 -15.94
CA GLY A 185 -12.74 -0.40 -15.09
C GLY A 185 -11.61 -1.02 -15.92
N ARG A 186 -10.39 -0.98 -15.37
CA ARG A 186 -9.20 -1.56 -16.04
C ARG A 186 -9.37 -3.08 -16.17
N SER A 187 -8.96 -3.67 -17.30
CA SER A 187 -9.09 -5.12 -17.53
C SER A 187 -8.42 -5.96 -16.43
N PHE A 188 -9.01 -7.12 -16.12
CA PHE A 188 -8.54 -8.05 -15.10
C PHE A 188 -8.55 -9.49 -15.63
N ASP A 189 -7.41 -10.16 -15.53
CA ASP A 189 -7.25 -11.59 -15.81
C ASP A 189 -6.36 -12.22 -14.73
N LEU A 190 -6.94 -13.14 -13.96
CA LEU A 190 -6.24 -13.84 -12.87
C LEU A 190 -5.15 -14.79 -13.39
N GLY A 191 -5.31 -15.36 -14.59
CA GLY A 191 -4.45 -16.40 -15.15
C GLY A 191 -3.41 -15.90 -16.15
N ALA A 192 -3.33 -14.59 -16.39
CA ALA A 192 -2.39 -14.03 -17.36
C ALA A 192 -0.93 -14.31 -16.93
N ARG A 193 -0.12 -14.89 -17.81
CA ARG A 193 1.31 -15.11 -17.53
C ARG A 193 2.01 -13.75 -17.45
N SER A 194 2.77 -13.51 -16.40
CA SER A 194 3.72 -12.38 -16.37
C SER A 194 4.69 -12.54 -17.54
N ALA A 195 4.78 -11.52 -18.39
CA ALA A 195 5.67 -11.50 -19.55
C ALA A 195 7.13 -11.32 -19.13
#